data_AF-A0AAD5M293-F1
#
_entry.id   AF-A0AAD5M293-F1
#
_cell.length_a   1.000
_cell.length_b   1.000
_cell.length_c   1.000
_cell.angle_alpha   90.00
_cell.angle_beta   90.00
_cell.angle_gamma   90.00
#
_symmetry.space_group_name_H-M   'P 1'
#
loop_
_entity.id
_entity.type
_entity.pdbx_description
1 polymer ?
#
loop_
_entity_poly.entity_id
_entity_poly.type
_entity_poly.pdbx_seq_one_letter_code
_entity_poly.pdbx_strand_id
1 'polypeptide(L)'
;MRRCSRYVDGMTDAFNLSNMTVMCEGKDPSEFPADVSPISPRGEEIFRMRQELDAARRSLVEKDEKMCRLSRIQDSVDAEVQELTEKLFQEAYRMVNYAEERRERAERLMNEARLQVEVLSAEVAALKLLVQTPGMGQHHFQHTSPEHKSALAKLFSSASTRRSSSSGAAQSKKSSTLPSLSSHMAREMERDNEQKQADAVEEIDPILMAEFTSWREAGHPLAHHPFMERVNIEEITPCMLFHSKQLSDDILDSIAANKLELEPVHDEKPSVMLCALTNISRFCPYRVRTSEDSQWHRISLLARNRIAAVCDYYTFIRYLRGGLIKSGIRDAYFDVMTLRKNMCLAKLGLGFVPKTNLRHGF
;
A
#
# COMPACT_ATOMS: atom_id res chain seq x y z
N MET A 1 28.40 21.71 15.28
CA MET A 1 29.64 22.05 16.02
C MET A 1 30.42 20.77 16.28
N ARG A 2 31.76 20.83 16.39
CA ARG A 2 32.71 19.68 16.48
C ARG A 2 32.91 18.89 15.16
N ARG A 3 34.07 18.24 15.04
CA ARG A 3 34.66 17.52 13.88
C ARG A 3 35.21 16.17 14.34
N CYS A 4 35.40 15.21 13.42
CA CYS A 4 36.59 14.35 13.18
C CYS A 4 36.22 12.99 12.54
N SER A 5 37.07 12.30 11.76
CA SER A 5 38.26 12.72 10.97
C SER A 5 38.82 11.61 10.04
N ARG A 6 38.80 11.84 8.71
CA ARG A 6 39.82 11.48 7.68
C ARG A 6 40.22 10.01 7.37
N TYR A 7 40.99 9.88 6.26
CA TYR A 7 41.83 8.77 5.76
C TYR A 7 41.08 7.64 5.00
N VAL A 8 41.44 7.22 3.76
CA VAL A 8 42.40 7.66 2.70
C VAL A 8 41.71 7.31 1.35
N ASP A 9 41.52 8.21 0.37
CA ASP A 9 42.39 8.54 -0.79
C ASP A 9 42.91 7.35 -1.63
N GLY A 10 42.86 7.44 -2.97
CA GLY A 10 43.34 6.37 -3.88
C GLY A 10 42.71 6.31 -5.29
N MET A 11 43.44 6.84 -6.28
CA MET A 11 43.32 6.68 -7.75
C MET A 11 41.96 6.29 -8.37
N THR A 12 41.31 7.27 -9.01
CA THR A 12 40.43 7.04 -10.18
C THR A 12 41.20 7.32 -11.48
N ASP A 13 41.84 6.29 -12.06
CA ASP A 13 42.34 6.35 -13.44
C ASP A 13 41.32 5.74 -14.40
N ALA A 14 40.65 6.60 -15.17
CA ALA A 14 39.60 6.22 -16.10
C ALA A 14 40.18 5.69 -17.43
N PHE A 15 40.51 4.40 -17.50
CA PHE A 15 40.92 3.76 -18.74
C PHE A 15 39.75 3.65 -19.74
N ASN A 16 39.72 4.62 -20.65
CA ASN A 16 38.72 4.75 -21.69
C ASN A 16 38.98 3.73 -22.82
N LEU A 17 38.32 2.55 -22.76
CA LEU A 17 38.37 1.51 -23.79
C LEU A 17 37.57 1.88 -25.07
N SER A 18 37.84 3.07 -25.60
CA SER A 18 37.44 3.49 -26.95
C SER A 18 38.62 3.24 -27.90
N ASN A 19 38.39 2.45 -28.96
CA ASN A 19 39.36 2.07 -30.01
C ASN A 19 40.45 1.03 -29.64
N MET A 20 40.07 -0.25 -29.56
CA MET A 20 40.94 -1.34 -30.04
C MET A 20 40.15 -2.37 -30.87
N THR A 21 39.95 -2.07 -32.15
CA THR A 21 39.47 -3.04 -33.14
C THR A 21 40.61 -3.98 -33.51
N VAL A 22 40.81 -5.06 -32.74
CA VAL A 22 41.73 -6.14 -33.12
C VAL A 22 41.02 -7.06 -34.12
N MET A 23 41.38 -6.92 -35.39
CA MET A 23 40.88 -7.76 -36.48
C MET A 23 41.20 -9.23 -36.24
N CYS A 24 40.18 -10.09 -36.19
CA CYS A 24 40.35 -11.54 -36.22
C CYS A 24 40.53 -12.03 -37.66
N GLU A 25 41.71 -11.83 -38.25
CA GLU A 25 42.10 -12.50 -39.48
C GLU A 25 42.84 -13.81 -39.18
N GLY A 26 42.25 -14.93 -39.58
CA GLY A 26 42.92 -16.23 -39.55
C GLY A 26 43.88 -16.39 -40.72
N LYS A 27 45.09 -16.89 -40.43
CA LYS A 27 46.01 -17.42 -41.44
C LYS A 27 46.69 -18.70 -40.94
N ASP A 28 47.02 -19.55 -41.89
CA ASP A 28 47.33 -20.97 -41.73
C ASP A 28 48.57 -21.26 -40.85
N PRO A 29 48.64 -22.46 -40.22
CA PRO A 29 49.78 -22.82 -39.38
C PRO A 29 51.06 -22.96 -40.19
N SER A 30 52.12 -22.24 -39.78
CA SER A 30 53.47 -22.47 -40.29
C SER A 30 54.12 -23.63 -39.54
N GLU A 31 54.46 -24.69 -40.27
CA GLU A 31 55.26 -25.79 -39.74
C GLU A 31 56.65 -25.30 -39.33
N PHE A 32 57.09 -25.66 -38.12
CA PHE A 32 58.50 -25.60 -37.73
C PHE A 32 58.96 -27.03 -37.41
N PRO A 33 60.08 -27.50 -38.00
CA PRO A 33 60.46 -28.90 -37.96
C PRO A 33 60.85 -29.35 -36.55
N ALA A 34 60.42 -30.56 -36.20
CA ALA A 34 60.80 -31.20 -34.95
C ALA A 34 62.13 -31.98 -35.09
N ASP A 35 63.22 -31.40 -34.61
CA ASP A 35 64.28 -32.19 -33.96
C ASP A 35 64.88 -31.38 -32.80
N VAL A 36 64.56 -31.82 -31.58
CA VAL A 36 65.34 -31.54 -30.37
C VAL A 36 65.55 -32.89 -29.69
N SER A 37 66.65 -33.54 -30.03
CA SER A 37 66.98 -34.88 -29.54
C SER A 37 66.92 -34.97 -27.99
N PRO A 38 66.36 -36.04 -27.39
CA PRO A 38 65.87 -35.99 -25.99
C PRO A 38 66.92 -36.04 -24.87
N ILE A 39 68.19 -35.73 -25.16
CA ILE A 39 69.33 -35.93 -24.25
C ILE A 39 70.24 -34.69 -24.25
N SER A 40 69.63 -33.52 -24.01
CA SER A 40 70.35 -32.27 -23.74
C SER A 40 69.58 -31.49 -22.68
N PRO A 41 70.22 -31.05 -21.57
CA PRO A 41 69.51 -30.41 -20.46
C PRO A 41 68.78 -29.13 -20.88
N ARG A 42 69.29 -28.44 -21.91
CA ARG A 42 68.68 -27.25 -22.49
C ARG A 42 67.41 -27.55 -23.30
N GLY A 43 67.31 -28.75 -23.87
CA GLY A 43 66.11 -29.22 -24.59
C GLY A 43 64.96 -29.54 -23.63
N GLU A 44 65.27 -30.26 -22.54
CA GLU A 44 64.32 -30.52 -21.46
C GLU A 44 63.81 -29.22 -20.81
N GLU A 45 64.70 -28.25 -20.58
CA GLU A 45 64.38 -26.95 -19.99
C GLU A 45 63.41 -26.15 -20.89
N ILE A 46 63.66 -26.12 -22.22
CA ILE A 46 62.76 -25.51 -23.20
C ILE A 46 61.40 -26.24 -23.25
N PHE A 47 61.38 -27.58 -23.09
CA PHE A 47 60.13 -28.34 -23.05
C PHE A 47 59.32 -28.04 -21.77
N ARG A 48 59.97 -27.98 -20.60
CA ARG A 48 59.32 -27.56 -19.34
C ARG A 48 58.76 -26.15 -19.43
N MET A 49 59.53 -25.17 -19.92
CA MET A 49 59.06 -23.79 -20.11
C MET A 49 57.84 -23.70 -21.03
N ARG A 50 57.77 -24.51 -22.10
CA ARG A 50 56.58 -24.59 -22.96
C ARG A 50 55.37 -25.17 -22.21
N GLN A 51 55.56 -26.26 -21.48
CA GLN A 51 54.50 -26.90 -20.69
C GLN A 51 53.94 -25.97 -19.60
N GLU A 52 54.80 -25.23 -18.92
CA GLU A 52 54.44 -24.21 -17.92
C GLU A 52 53.69 -23.04 -18.56
N LEU A 53 54.15 -22.54 -19.71
CA LEU A 53 53.50 -21.46 -20.45
C LEU A 53 52.10 -21.84 -20.96
N ASP A 54 51.91 -23.07 -21.43
CA ASP A 54 50.59 -23.57 -21.84
C ASP A 54 49.71 -23.99 -20.64
N ALA A 55 50.26 -24.23 -19.46
CA ALA A 55 49.50 -24.32 -18.20
C ALA A 55 49.05 -22.92 -17.71
N ALA A 56 49.93 -21.93 -17.77
CA ALA A 56 49.61 -20.54 -17.43
C ALA A 56 48.51 -19.97 -18.34
N ARG A 57 48.59 -20.20 -19.66
CA ARG A 57 47.55 -19.83 -20.64
C ARG A 57 46.17 -20.41 -20.28
N ARG A 58 46.09 -21.71 -20.00
CA ARG A 58 44.82 -22.34 -19.57
C ARG A 58 44.30 -21.74 -18.26
N SER A 59 45.19 -21.50 -17.30
CA SER A 59 44.84 -20.86 -16.04
C SER A 59 44.42 -19.39 -16.18
N LEU A 60 44.81 -18.69 -17.24
CA LEU A 60 44.32 -17.35 -17.57
C LEU A 60 42.90 -17.42 -18.14
N VAL A 61 42.66 -18.24 -19.17
CA VAL A 61 41.30 -18.43 -19.76
C VAL A 61 40.29 -18.82 -18.69
N GLU A 62 40.65 -19.76 -17.81
CA GLU A 62 39.84 -20.15 -16.65
C GLU A 62 39.54 -19.02 -15.65
N LYS A 63 40.36 -17.96 -15.59
CA LYS A 63 40.10 -16.76 -14.76
C LYS A 63 39.26 -15.76 -15.53
N ASP A 64 39.51 -15.57 -16.82
CA ASP A 64 38.73 -14.67 -17.68
C ASP A 64 37.26 -15.11 -17.74
N GLU A 65 36.98 -16.41 -17.88
CA GLU A 65 35.62 -16.96 -17.77
C GLU A 65 34.97 -16.66 -16.41
N LYS A 66 35.73 -16.76 -15.32
CA LYS A 66 35.25 -16.47 -13.95
C LYS A 66 35.01 -14.96 -13.76
N MET A 67 35.84 -14.10 -14.33
CA MET A 67 35.65 -12.64 -14.33
C MET A 67 34.43 -12.24 -15.17
N CYS A 68 34.26 -12.78 -16.38
CA CYS A 68 33.06 -12.56 -17.19
C CYS A 68 31.77 -13.02 -16.49
N ARG A 69 31.83 -14.13 -15.73
CA ARG A 69 30.70 -14.58 -14.91
C ARG A 69 30.42 -13.63 -13.74
N LEU A 70 31.45 -13.15 -13.05
CA LEU A 70 31.31 -12.22 -11.93
C LEU A 70 30.78 -10.85 -12.39
N SER A 71 31.26 -10.32 -13.51
CA SER A 71 30.74 -9.07 -14.12
C SER A 71 29.24 -9.16 -14.33
N ARG A 72 28.74 -10.22 -15.00
CA ARG A 72 27.30 -10.40 -15.24
C ARG A 72 26.46 -10.50 -13.98
N ILE A 73 27.03 -11.01 -12.88
CA ILE A 73 26.35 -11.07 -11.58
C ILE A 73 26.31 -9.67 -10.96
N GLN A 74 27.41 -8.92 -11.05
CA GLN A 74 27.46 -7.51 -10.62
C GLN A 74 26.46 -6.66 -11.42
N ASP A 75 26.47 -6.73 -12.76
CA ASP A 75 25.56 -5.99 -13.64
C ASP A 75 24.08 -6.23 -13.27
N SER A 76 23.73 -7.47 -12.90
CA SER A 76 22.38 -7.83 -12.43
C SER A 76 22.06 -7.24 -11.06
N VAL A 77 22.99 -7.31 -10.10
CA VAL A 77 22.81 -6.78 -8.74
C VAL A 77 22.73 -5.25 -8.75
N ASP A 78 23.57 -4.58 -9.53
CA ASP A 78 23.56 -3.12 -9.66
C ASP A 78 22.24 -2.64 -10.30
N ALA A 79 21.68 -3.40 -11.26
CA ALA A 79 20.35 -3.14 -11.81
C ALA A 79 19.20 -3.36 -10.79
N GLU A 80 19.23 -4.44 -10.01
CA GLU A 80 18.26 -4.70 -8.93
C GLU A 80 18.32 -3.62 -7.84
N VAL A 81 19.53 -3.17 -7.47
CA VAL A 81 19.75 -2.07 -6.53
C VAL A 81 19.22 -0.75 -7.09
N GLN A 82 19.41 -0.47 -8.39
CA GLN A 82 18.86 0.73 -9.03
C GLN A 82 17.32 0.69 -9.06
N GLU A 83 16.70 -0.42 -9.42
CA GLU A 83 15.22 -0.56 -9.45
C GLU A 83 14.61 -0.43 -8.04
N LEU A 84 15.24 -1.03 -7.02
CA LEU A 84 14.83 -0.89 -5.63
C LEU A 84 14.98 0.57 -5.13
N THR A 85 16.08 1.22 -5.50
CA THR A 85 16.35 2.63 -5.16
C THR A 85 15.31 3.55 -5.78
N GLU A 86 14.92 3.33 -7.04
CA GLU A 86 13.86 4.10 -7.68
C GLU A 86 12.51 3.91 -6.96
N LYS A 87 12.12 2.66 -6.67
CA LYS A 87 10.88 2.35 -5.93
C LYS A 87 10.85 3.01 -4.55
N LEU A 88 11.98 3.05 -3.82
CA LEU A 88 12.10 3.73 -2.53
C LEU A 88 11.91 5.25 -2.66
N PHE A 89 12.47 5.89 -3.69
CA PHE A 89 12.24 7.31 -3.94
C PHE A 89 10.79 7.61 -4.37
N GLN A 90 10.18 6.77 -5.21
CA GLN A 90 8.77 6.90 -5.59
C GLN A 90 7.83 6.78 -4.37
N GLU A 91 8.09 5.83 -3.47
CA GLU A 91 7.30 5.66 -2.24
C GLU A 91 7.50 6.83 -1.27
N ALA A 92 8.74 7.27 -1.05
CA ALA A 92 9.02 8.43 -0.21
C ALA A 92 8.32 9.70 -0.73
N TYR A 93 8.33 9.93 -2.04
CA TYR A 93 7.63 11.05 -2.67
C TYR A 93 6.11 10.94 -2.50
N ARG A 94 5.53 9.74 -2.66
CA ARG A 94 4.11 9.48 -2.41
C ARG A 94 3.72 9.76 -0.95
N MET A 95 4.53 9.32 0.01
CA MET A 95 4.31 9.55 1.44
C MET A 95 4.36 11.05 1.80
N VAL A 96 5.32 11.80 1.25
CA VAL A 96 5.42 13.26 1.43
C VAL A 96 4.20 13.95 0.85
N ASN A 97 3.84 13.68 -0.42
CA ASN A 97 2.71 14.33 -1.06
C ASN A 97 1.38 14.04 -0.33
N TYR A 98 1.17 12.81 0.15
CA TYR A 98 0.00 12.45 0.95
C TYR A 98 -0.05 13.22 2.28
N ALA A 99 1.10 13.41 2.94
CA ALA A 99 1.19 14.21 4.15
C ALA A 99 0.94 15.71 3.88
N GLU A 100 1.45 16.27 2.78
CA GLU A 100 1.21 17.66 2.40
C GLU A 100 -0.24 17.92 2.01
N GLU A 101 -0.88 17.06 1.20
CA GLU A 101 -2.29 17.16 0.85
C GLU A 101 -3.19 16.98 2.10
N ARG A 102 -2.77 16.16 3.08
CA ARG A 102 -3.46 16.03 4.37
C ARG A 102 -3.30 17.27 5.26
N ARG A 103 -2.13 17.91 5.26
CA ARG A 103 -1.90 19.22 5.91
C ARG A 103 -2.78 20.30 5.27
N GLU A 104 -2.74 20.42 3.94
CA GLU A 104 -3.43 21.47 3.19
C GLU A 104 -4.96 21.40 3.38
N ARG A 105 -5.57 20.20 3.37
CA ARG A 105 -6.98 20.02 3.72
C ARG A 105 -7.30 20.44 5.15
N ALA A 106 -6.41 20.16 6.11
CA ALA A 106 -6.61 20.56 7.51
C ALA A 106 -6.47 22.09 7.70
N GLU A 107 -5.52 22.72 7.02
CA GLU A 107 -5.33 24.18 7.00
C GLU A 107 -6.54 24.89 6.36
N ARG A 108 -7.10 24.36 5.27
CA ARG A 108 -8.36 24.87 4.67
C ARG A 108 -9.52 24.81 5.65
N LEU A 109 -9.79 23.65 6.24
CA LEU A 109 -10.88 23.47 7.22
C LEU A 109 -10.69 24.33 8.49
N MET A 110 -9.44 24.48 8.96
CA MET A 110 -9.11 25.38 10.08
C MET A 110 -9.42 26.84 9.72
N ASN A 111 -9.10 27.27 8.51
CA ASN A 111 -9.35 28.65 8.08
C ASN A 111 -10.85 28.92 7.87
N GLU A 112 -11.61 27.97 7.33
CA GLU A 112 -13.08 28.02 7.23
C GLU A 112 -13.73 28.13 8.62
N ALA A 113 -13.34 27.27 9.56
CA ALA A 113 -13.83 27.31 10.94
C ALA A 113 -13.45 28.63 11.66
N ARG A 114 -12.24 29.15 11.41
CA ARG A 114 -11.81 30.47 11.94
C ARG A 114 -12.71 31.60 11.42
N LEU A 115 -13.00 31.63 10.12
CA LEU A 115 -13.88 32.65 9.53
C LEU A 115 -15.31 32.56 10.10
N GLN A 116 -15.83 31.35 10.34
CA GLN A 116 -17.12 31.17 11.02
C GLN A 116 -17.11 31.73 12.46
N VAL A 117 -16.04 31.49 13.22
CA VAL A 117 -15.87 32.05 14.59
C VAL A 117 -15.74 33.57 14.56
N GLU A 118 -15.02 34.14 13.59
CA GLU A 118 -14.88 35.60 13.41
C GLU A 118 -16.25 36.25 13.12
N VAL A 119 -17.08 35.66 12.24
CA VAL A 119 -18.45 36.14 11.95
C VAL A 119 -19.36 36.04 13.17
N LEU A 120 -19.43 34.87 13.81
CA LEU A 120 -20.30 34.66 14.99
C LEU A 120 -19.88 35.56 16.17
N SER A 121 -18.58 35.83 16.33
CA SER A 121 -18.06 36.77 17.33
C SER A 121 -18.54 38.20 17.06
N ALA A 122 -18.54 38.64 15.80
CA ALA A 122 -19.05 39.95 15.39
C ALA A 122 -20.57 40.07 15.59
N GLU A 123 -21.34 39.03 15.25
CA GLU A 123 -22.79 38.99 15.50
C GLU A 123 -23.10 39.07 17.00
N VAL A 124 -22.40 38.29 17.84
CA VAL A 124 -22.56 38.33 19.30
C VAL A 124 -22.14 39.69 19.88
N ALA A 125 -21.13 40.36 19.32
CA ALA A 125 -20.75 41.71 19.73
C ALA A 125 -21.84 42.75 19.38
N ALA A 126 -22.42 42.68 18.17
CA ALA A 126 -23.51 43.56 17.75
C ALA A 126 -24.78 43.34 18.58
N LEU A 127 -25.15 42.09 18.85
CA LEU A 127 -26.29 41.75 19.72
C LEU A 127 -26.09 42.23 21.16
N LYS A 128 -24.87 42.11 21.71
CA LYS A 128 -24.53 42.68 23.02
C LYS A 128 -24.70 44.20 23.05
N LEU A 129 -24.25 44.91 22.01
CA LEU A 129 -24.42 46.36 21.92
C LEU A 129 -25.91 46.76 21.92
N LEU A 130 -26.74 46.07 21.14
CA LEU A 130 -28.19 46.32 21.06
C LEU A 130 -28.89 46.06 22.40
N VAL A 131 -28.50 45.01 23.14
CA VAL A 131 -29.06 44.68 24.47
C VAL A 131 -28.56 45.65 25.56
N GLN A 132 -27.33 46.12 25.47
CA GLN A 132 -26.73 47.03 26.46
C GLN A 132 -27.09 48.51 26.26
N THR A 133 -27.67 48.90 25.12
CA THR A 133 -28.04 50.31 24.84
C THR A 133 -29.43 50.64 25.37
N PRO A 134 -29.57 51.41 26.47
CA PRO A 134 -30.88 51.68 27.07
C PRO A 134 -31.57 52.81 26.28
N GLY A 135 -32.65 52.50 25.55
CA GLY A 135 -33.50 53.54 24.95
C GLY A 135 -34.35 53.15 23.74
N MET A 136 -34.04 52.07 23.00
CA MET A 136 -34.76 51.74 21.75
C MET A 136 -35.89 50.70 21.90
N GLY A 137 -36.17 50.20 23.11
CA GLY A 137 -37.08 49.07 23.32
C GLY A 137 -38.59 49.36 23.28
N GLN A 138 -39.05 50.59 23.06
CA GLN A 138 -40.43 50.98 23.38
C GLN A 138 -41.29 51.57 22.24
N HIS A 139 -40.77 51.80 21.02
CA HIS A 139 -41.54 52.56 20.01
C HIS A 139 -41.40 52.11 18.53
N HIS A 140 -41.12 50.83 18.25
CA HIS A 140 -41.04 50.35 16.85
C HIS A 140 -41.58 48.94 16.51
N PHE A 141 -42.44 48.35 17.35
CA PHE A 141 -43.10 47.06 17.05
C PHE A 141 -44.58 47.17 16.70
N GLN A 142 -45.02 48.35 16.24
CA GLN A 142 -46.32 48.53 15.59
C GLN A 142 -46.11 49.30 14.27
N HIS A 143 -46.71 48.78 13.20
CA HIS A 143 -46.70 49.35 11.84
C HIS A 143 -45.34 49.44 11.12
N THR A 144 -44.86 48.31 10.58
CA THR A 144 -44.73 48.16 9.11
C THR A 144 -44.51 46.70 8.69
N SER A 145 -45.20 46.28 7.63
CA SER A 145 -44.76 45.23 6.72
C SER A 145 -44.43 45.93 5.40
N PRO A 146 -43.25 45.67 4.82
CA PRO A 146 -43.26 45.03 3.50
C PRO A 146 -42.14 44.00 3.30
N GLU A 147 -42.17 43.32 2.15
CA GLU A 147 -41.22 42.26 1.74
C GLU A 147 -39.75 42.72 1.61
N HIS A 148 -38.95 42.65 2.68
CA HIS A 148 -37.49 42.83 2.56
C HIS A 148 -36.78 41.55 2.12
N LYS A 149 -36.74 41.32 0.81
CA LYS A 149 -35.90 40.31 0.15
C LYS A 149 -34.42 40.62 0.42
N SER A 150 -33.77 39.82 1.27
CA SER A 150 -32.41 40.07 1.76
C SER A 150 -31.39 40.27 0.63
N ALA A 151 -30.67 41.39 0.66
CA ALA A 151 -29.70 41.76 -0.37
C ALA A 151 -28.48 40.81 -0.44
N LEU A 152 -28.22 40.03 0.62
CA LEU A 152 -27.10 39.09 0.71
C LEU A 152 -27.25 37.87 -0.23
N ALA A 153 -28.48 37.49 -0.59
CA ALA A 153 -28.74 36.32 -1.43
C ALA A 153 -28.19 36.41 -2.87
N LYS A 154 -27.73 37.59 -3.32
CA LYS A 154 -27.19 37.81 -4.67
C LYS A 154 -25.68 37.58 -4.80
N LEU A 155 -24.94 37.38 -3.71
CA LEU A 155 -23.48 37.15 -3.76
C LEU A 155 -23.09 35.70 -4.06
N PHE A 156 -23.99 34.74 -3.87
CA PHE A 156 -23.71 33.29 -4.05
C PHE A 156 -24.26 32.69 -5.36
N SER A 157 -24.89 33.49 -6.21
CA SER A 157 -25.47 33.04 -7.49
C SER A 157 -24.52 33.25 -8.67
N SER A 158 -23.45 32.46 -8.77
CA SER A 158 -22.46 32.51 -9.85
C SER A 158 -22.94 31.85 -11.16
N ALA A 159 -24.06 32.35 -11.71
CA ALA A 159 -24.54 31.99 -13.04
C ALA A 159 -24.10 33.03 -14.10
N SER A 160 -23.63 32.54 -15.25
CA SER A 160 -22.92 33.30 -16.29
C SER A 160 -23.64 34.54 -16.87
N THR A 161 -22.89 35.63 -17.16
CA THR A 161 -22.53 36.03 -18.55
C THR A 161 -21.84 37.41 -18.65
N ARG A 162 -21.07 37.58 -19.76
CA ARG A 162 -20.44 38.79 -20.38
C ARG A 162 -18.90 38.77 -20.23
N ARG A 163 -18.10 38.72 -21.31
CA ARG A 163 -17.88 39.69 -22.43
C ARG A 163 -17.30 41.02 -21.92
N SER A 164 -16.16 41.55 -22.36
CA SER A 164 -15.07 41.09 -23.28
C SER A 164 -13.83 42.02 -23.03
N SER A 165 -12.72 42.15 -23.79
CA SER A 165 -12.33 41.76 -25.17
C SER A 165 -10.80 41.93 -25.39
N SER A 166 -10.24 41.39 -26.49
CA SER A 166 -8.82 41.50 -26.94
C SER A 166 -7.79 40.71 -26.11
N SER A 167 -6.60 40.35 -26.63
CA SER A 167 -6.00 40.57 -27.96
C SER A 167 -5.46 39.25 -28.56
N GLY A 168 -5.16 39.24 -29.87
CA GLY A 168 -4.74 38.03 -30.57
C GLY A 168 -3.21 37.88 -30.67
N ALA A 169 -2.70 36.68 -30.36
CA ALA A 169 -1.35 36.23 -30.71
C ALA A 169 -1.46 34.82 -31.32
N ALA A 170 -0.94 34.63 -32.54
CA ALA A 170 -1.04 33.37 -33.24
C ALA A 170 -0.09 32.32 -32.64
N GLN A 171 -0.57 31.08 -32.44
CA GLN A 171 0.30 29.94 -32.17
C GLN A 171 0.22 28.89 -33.29
N SER A 172 1.41 28.56 -33.75
CA SER A 172 1.76 27.72 -34.88
C SER A 172 1.23 26.29 -34.77
N LYS A 173 0.86 25.72 -35.93
CA LYS A 173 0.68 24.28 -36.10
C LYS A 173 1.97 23.56 -35.66
N LYS A 174 1.87 22.67 -34.67
CA LYS A 174 2.83 21.56 -34.48
C LYS A 174 2.05 20.30 -34.14
N SER A 175 2.09 19.33 -35.05
CA SER A 175 1.58 17.98 -34.81
C SER A 175 2.56 17.24 -33.91
N SER A 176 2.09 16.72 -32.77
CA SER A 176 2.83 15.77 -31.95
C SER A 176 1.87 14.70 -31.44
N THR A 177 2.02 13.47 -31.93
CA THR A 177 1.04 12.38 -31.80
C THR A 177 1.16 11.62 -30.47
N LEU A 178 1.43 12.32 -29.37
CA LEU A 178 1.61 11.76 -28.04
C LEU A 178 0.61 12.38 -27.06
N PRO A 179 -0.10 11.59 -26.23
CA PRO A 179 -0.97 12.14 -25.19
C PRO A 179 -0.14 12.88 -24.14
N SER A 180 -0.60 14.05 -23.71
CA SER A 180 0.10 14.82 -22.68
C SER A 180 0.11 14.10 -21.34
N LEU A 181 1.25 14.11 -20.64
CA LEU A 181 1.33 13.61 -19.26
C LEU A 181 0.30 14.29 -18.34
N SER A 182 0.00 15.58 -18.59
CA SER A 182 -1.03 16.30 -17.84
C SER A 182 -2.46 15.75 -18.03
N SER A 183 -2.78 15.16 -19.20
CA SER A 183 -4.09 14.52 -19.41
C SER A 183 -4.13 13.07 -18.92
N HIS A 184 -2.97 12.45 -18.64
CA HIS A 184 -2.92 11.20 -17.87
C HIS A 184 -3.22 11.48 -16.40
N MET A 185 -2.49 12.41 -15.78
CA MET A 185 -2.65 12.75 -14.36
C MET A 185 -4.04 13.32 -14.03
N ALA A 186 -4.63 14.12 -14.93
CA ALA A 186 -6.02 14.58 -14.78
C ALA A 186 -7.01 13.39 -14.74
N ARG A 187 -6.85 12.41 -15.64
CA ARG A 187 -7.69 11.20 -15.67
C ARG A 187 -7.43 10.24 -14.52
N GLU A 188 -6.23 10.24 -13.96
CA GLU A 188 -5.96 9.54 -12.69
C GLU A 188 -6.71 10.22 -11.55
N MET A 189 -6.62 11.54 -11.41
CA MET A 189 -7.35 12.30 -10.40
C MET A 189 -8.87 12.20 -10.53
N GLU A 190 -9.41 12.18 -11.76
CA GLU A 190 -10.83 11.94 -12.04
C GLU A 190 -11.27 10.56 -11.54
N ARG A 191 -10.58 9.48 -11.96
CA ARG A 191 -10.88 8.10 -11.53
C ARG A 191 -10.71 7.88 -10.03
N ASP A 192 -9.69 8.49 -9.44
CA ASP A 192 -9.47 8.50 -7.99
C ASP A 192 -10.64 9.16 -7.24
N ASN A 193 -11.20 10.23 -7.81
CA ASN A 193 -12.36 10.92 -7.24
C ASN A 193 -13.65 10.12 -7.45
N GLU A 194 -13.86 9.50 -8.62
CA GLU A 194 -14.97 8.57 -8.87
C GLU A 194 -14.95 7.38 -7.90
N GLN A 195 -13.79 6.78 -7.67
CA GLN A 195 -13.62 5.67 -6.70
C GLN A 195 -13.91 6.15 -5.26
N LYS A 196 -13.37 7.31 -4.85
CA LYS A 196 -13.67 7.92 -3.53
C LYS A 196 -15.16 8.27 -3.38
N GLN A 197 -15.83 8.68 -4.46
CA GLN A 197 -17.26 8.96 -4.49
C GLN A 197 -18.07 7.67 -4.31
N ALA A 198 -17.69 6.59 -5.00
CA ALA A 198 -18.33 5.27 -4.89
C ALA A 198 -18.13 4.62 -3.51
N ASP A 199 -16.92 4.67 -2.96
CA ASP A 199 -16.60 4.16 -1.61
C ASP A 199 -17.30 4.93 -0.48
N ALA A 200 -17.85 6.12 -0.76
CA ALA A 200 -18.60 6.95 0.19
C ALA A 200 -20.13 6.71 0.18
N VAL A 201 -20.67 5.87 -0.72
CA VAL A 201 -22.11 5.57 -0.79
C VAL A 201 -22.48 4.46 0.19
N GLU A 202 -22.96 4.85 1.38
CA GLU A 202 -23.52 3.93 2.39
C GLU A 202 -25.05 3.75 2.24
N GLU A 203 -25.48 2.96 1.25
CA GLU A 203 -26.88 2.52 1.13
C GLU A 203 -27.17 1.29 2.02
N ILE A 204 -28.42 1.20 2.50
CA ILE A 204 -28.87 0.13 3.40
C ILE A 204 -29.71 -0.87 2.60
N ASP A 205 -29.24 -2.11 2.50
CA ASP A 205 -30.07 -3.23 2.06
C ASP A 205 -31.17 -3.51 3.11
N PRO A 206 -32.46 -3.41 2.74
CA PRO A 206 -33.55 -3.56 3.70
C PRO A 206 -33.75 -5.00 4.19
N ILE A 207 -33.35 -6.00 3.41
CA ILE A 207 -33.45 -7.43 3.77
C ILE A 207 -32.37 -7.74 4.81
N LEU A 208 -31.12 -7.38 4.54
CA LEU A 208 -30.01 -7.58 5.46
C LEU A 208 -30.16 -6.73 6.74
N MET A 209 -30.73 -5.52 6.64
CA MET A 209 -31.04 -4.70 7.82
C MET A 209 -32.12 -5.34 8.69
N ALA A 210 -33.19 -5.87 8.11
CA ALA A 210 -34.24 -6.55 8.88
C ALA A 210 -33.70 -7.82 9.57
N GLU A 211 -32.88 -8.61 8.87
CA GLU A 211 -32.25 -9.81 9.38
C GLU A 211 -31.27 -9.52 10.53
N PHE A 212 -30.46 -8.45 10.40
CA PHE A 212 -29.58 -7.95 11.45
C PHE A 212 -30.33 -7.35 12.65
N THR A 213 -31.46 -6.66 12.41
CA THR A 213 -32.31 -6.09 13.46
C THR A 213 -32.89 -7.20 14.33
N SER A 214 -33.51 -8.21 13.69
CA SER A 214 -34.02 -9.40 14.38
C SER A 214 -32.94 -10.12 15.20
N TRP A 215 -31.72 -10.25 14.65
CA TRP A 215 -30.58 -10.83 15.36
C TRP A 215 -30.16 -10.04 16.61
N ARG A 216 -30.16 -8.70 16.53
CA ARG A 216 -29.85 -7.80 17.65
C ARG A 216 -30.93 -7.89 18.73
N GLU A 217 -32.20 -7.93 18.34
CA GLU A 217 -33.36 -8.09 19.23
C GLU A 217 -33.38 -9.47 19.91
N ALA A 218 -32.99 -10.53 19.21
CA ALA A 218 -32.83 -11.89 19.74
C ALA A 218 -31.65 -12.06 20.73
N GLY A 219 -30.97 -10.98 21.13
CA GLY A 219 -29.88 -11.02 22.10
C GLY A 219 -28.55 -11.50 21.53
N HIS A 220 -28.28 -11.22 20.25
CA HIS A 220 -27.03 -11.54 19.56
C HIS A 220 -26.65 -13.05 19.65
N PRO A 221 -27.52 -13.98 19.25
CA PRO A 221 -27.23 -15.42 19.29
C PRO A 221 -26.05 -15.76 18.38
N LEU A 222 -25.21 -16.71 18.80
CA LEU A 222 -23.98 -17.10 18.07
C LEU A 222 -24.20 -18.22 17.04
N ALA A 223 -25.34 -18.90 17.11
CA ALA A 223 -25.75 -19.99 16.23
C ALA A 223 -27.30 -20.01 16.10
N HIS A 224 -27.83 -20.80 15.18
CA HIS A 224 -29.28 -21.05 15.02
C HIS A 224 -30.12 -19.78 14.80
N HIS A 225 -29.59 -18.83 14.03
CA HIS A 225 -30.29 -17.60 13.64
C HIS A 225 -29.95 -17.25 12.19
N PRO A 226 -30.92 -16.87 11.32
CA PRO A 226 -30.71 -16.65 9.90
C PRO A 226 -29.51 -15.74 9.57
N PHE A 227 -29.36 -14.60 10.26
CA PHE A 227 -28.18 -13.72 10.14
C PHE A 227 -26.83 -14.45 10.30
N MET A 228 -26.69 -15.27 11.36
CA MET A 228 -25.44 -15.99 11.61
C MET A 228 -25.25 -17.13 10.62
N GLU A 229 -26.32 -17.83 10.24
CA GLU A 229 -26.29 -18.90 9.25
C GLU A 229 -25.89 -18.36 7.87
N ARG A 230 -26.44 -17.20 7.48
CA ARG A 230 -26.04 -16.47 6.28
C ARG A 230 -24.54 -16.17 6.28
N VAL A 231 -24.02 -15.49 7.31
CA VAL A 231 -22.60 -15.12 7.35
C VAL A 231 -21.70 -16.36 7.40
N ASN A 232 -22.14 -17.45 8.05
CA ASN A 232 -21.44 -18.72 8.04
C ASN A 232 -21.35 -19.35 6.63
N ILE A 233 -22.42 -19.28 5.84
CA ILE A 233 -22.49 -19.85 4.48
C ILE A 233 -21.82 -18.94 3.44
N GLU A 234 -22.15 -17.64 3.44
CA GLU A 234 -21.73 -16.67 2.43
C GLU A 234 -20.27 -16.20 2.63
N GLU A 235 -19.76 -16.11 3.87
CA GLU A 235 -18.41 -15.64 4.17
C GLU A 235 -17.51 -16.61 4.94
N ILE A 236 -17.89 -17.07 6.13
CA ILE A 236 -16.94 -17.75 7.04
C ILE A 236 -16.50 -19.10 6.48
N THR A 237 -17.43 -19.94 6.01
CA THR A 237 -17.08 -21.24 5.42
C THR A 237 -16.19 -21.08 4.17
N PRO A 238 -16.49 -20.17 3.21
CA PRO A 238 -15.55 -19.79 2.16
C PRO A 238 -14.21 -19.23 2.66
N CYS A 239 -14.18 -18.43 3.73
CA CYS A 239 -12.93 -17.95 4.34
C CYS A 239 -12.10 -19.08 4.95
N MET A 240 -12.73 -20.14 5.48
CA MET A 240 -12.08 -21.30 6.10
C MET A 240 -11.91 -22.50 5.15
N LEU A 241 -12.23 -22.37 3.86
CA LEU A 241 -11.97 -23.44 2.88
C LEU A 241 -10.47 -23.60 2.57
N PHE A 242 -9.78 -24.43 3.35
CA PHE A 242 -8.36 -24.75 3.22
C PHE A 242 -8.13 -26.23 2.84
N HIS A 243 -6.91 -26.57 2.43
CA HIS A 243 -6.56 -27.96 2.07
C HIS A 243 -6.42 -28.83 3.31
N SER A 244 -5.77 -28.32 4.36
CA SER A 244 -5.74 -28.98 5.67
C SER A 244 -7.05 -28.70 6.41
N LYS A 245 -8.09 -29.51 6.13
CA LYS A 245 -9.43 -29.30 6.69
C LYS A 245 -9.43 -29.37 8.22
N GLN A 246 -8.81 -30.40 8.81
CA GLN A 246 -8.79 -30.57 10.27
C GLN A 246 -8.22 -29.33 10.98
N LEU A 247 -7.03 -28.87 10.57
CA LEU A 247 -6.43 -27.67 11.15
C LEU A 247 -7.29 -26.42 10.94
N SER A 248 -8.07 -26.35 9.85
CA SER A 248 -8.99 -25.25 9.62
C SER A 248 -10.21 -25.29 10.53
N ASP A 249 -10.78 -26.47 10.74
CA ASP A 249 -11.89 -26.69 11.67
C ASP A 249 -11.42 -26.38 13.12
N ASP A 250 -10.25 -26.90 13.51
CA ASP A 250 -9.59 -26.61 14.81
C ASP A 250 -9.36 -25.10 15.02
N ILE A 251 -8.98 -24.37 13.96
CA ILE A 251 -8.80 -22.91 13.99
C ILE A 251 -10.15 -22.20 14.13
N LEU A 252 -11.20 -22.64 13.45
CA LEU A 252 -12.52 -22.01 13.55
C LEU A 252 -13.12 -22.18 14.96
N ASP A 253 -13.02 -23.37 15.55
CA ASP A 253 -13.40 -23.63 16.94
C ASP A 253 -12.57 -22.77 17.91
N SER A 254 -11.26 -22.63 17.66
CA SER A 254 -10.37 -21.75 18.42
C SER A 254 -10.72 -20.25 18.29
N ILE A 255 -11.26 -19.81 17.15
CA ILE A 255 -11.77 -18.43 16.98
C ILE A 255 -13.07 -18.25 17.76
N ALA A 256 -14.00 -19.21 17.67
CA ALA A 256 -15.25 -19.18 18.41
C ALA A 256 -15.02 -19.14 19.93
N ALA A 257 -14.09 -19.98 20.42
CA ALA A 257 -13.66 -20.05 21.82
C ALA A 257 -12.76 -18.88 22.27
N ASN A 258 -12.33 -18.00 21.35
CA ASN A 258 -11.38 -16.90 21.59
C ASN A 258 -10.04 -17.37 22.22
N LYS A 259 -9.46 -18.43 21.66
CA LYS A 259 -8.16 -19.01 22.04
C LYS A 259 -7.09 -18.94 20.95
N LEU A 260 -7.43 -18.44 19.76
CA LEU A 260 -6.51 -18.45 18.63
C LEU A 260 -5.38 -17.42 18.79
N GLU A 261 -4.15 -17.89 18.73
CA GLU A 261 -2.96 -17.04 18.63
C GLU A 261 -2.47 -16.98 17.18
N LEU A 262 -2.12 -15.77 16.71
CA LEU A 262 -1.72 -15.52 15.33
C LEU A 262 -0.68 -14.40 15.28
N GLU A 263 0.55 -14.73 14.95
CA GLU A 263 1.71 -13.86 15.09
C GLU A 263 2.54 -13.75 13.82
N PRO A 264 3.22 -12.62 13.56
CA PRO A 264 4.30 -12.55 12.57
C PRO A 264 5.51 -13.38 13.02
N VAL A 265 6.29 -13.88 12.06
CA VAL A 265 7.58 -14.54 12.32
C VAL A 265 8.70 -13.74 11.68
N HIS A 266 9.70 -13.38 12.48
CA HIS A 266 10.87 -12.62 12.05
C HIS A 266 12.06 -13.57 11.84
N ASP A 267 12.21 -14.06 10.61
CA ASP A 267 13.37 -14.85 10.19
C ASP A 267 14.46 -13.93 9.60
N GLU A 268 15.73 -14.06 10.04
CA GLU A 268 16.86 -13.33 9.42
C GLU A 268 17.06 -13.71 7.93
N LYS A 269 16.63 -14.92 7.55
CA LYS A 269 16.70 -15.45 6.19
C LYS A 269 15.36 -16.12 5.85
N PRO A 270 14.37 -15.37 5.32
CA PRO A 270 13.08 -15.93 4.95
C PRO A 270 13.23 -17.08 3.95
N SER A 271 12.65 -18.24 4.29
CA SER A 271 12.68 -19.43 3.44
C SER A 271 11.32 -19.71 2.81
N VAL A 272 11.32 -20.29 1.61
CA VAL A 272 10.13 -20.84 0.97
C VAL A 272 9.81 -22.18 1.63
N MET A 273 8.60 -22.35 2.15
CA MET A 273 8.18 -23.56 2.85
C MET A 273 6.72 -23.92 2.60
N LEU A 274 6.32 -25.13 2.96
CA LEU A 274 4.96 -25.61 2.78
C LEU A 274 4.00 -24.94 3.78
N CYS A 275 3.08 -24.11 3.28
CA CYS A 275 2.05 -23.45 4.09
C CYS A 275 1.08 -24.49 4.67
N ALA A 276 1.01 -24.62 6.00
CA ALA A 276 0.32 -25.71 6.70
C ALA A 276 -1.19 -25.83 6.40
N LEU A 277 -1.84 -24.73 5.99
CA LEU A 277 -3.26 -24.70 5.64
C LEU A 277 -3.53 -24.89 4.15
N THR A 278 -2.77 -24.24 3.27
CA THR A 278 -3.02 -24.28 1.82
C THR A 278 -2.31 -25.44 1.13
N ASN A 279 -1.31 -26.05 1.76
CA ASN A 279 -0.43 -27.08 1.19
C ASN A 279 0.28 -26.62 -0.11
N ILE A 280 0.76 -25.37 -0.11
CA ILE A 280 1.49 -24.75 -1.24
C ILE A 280 2.82 -24.18 -0.72
N SER A 281 3.90 -24.42 -1.46
CA SER A 281 5.26 -23.96 -1.12
C SER A 281 5.42 -22.45 -1.38
N ARG A 282 5.49 -21.64 -0.32
CA ARG A 282 5.54 -20.17 -0.34
C ARG A 282 6.28 -19.62 0.89
N PHE A 283 6.64 -18.33 0.88
CA PHE A 283 7.00 -17.64 2.12
C PHE A 283 5.85 -17.67 3.13
N CYS A 284 6.16 -18.07 4.36
CA CYS A 284 5.20 -18.20 5.47
C CYS A 284 5.62 -17.31 6.66
N PRO A 285 5.46 -15.97 6.54
CA PRO A 285 5.92 -15.00 7.56
C PRO A 285 4.97 -14.89 8.77
N TYR A 286 4.07 -15.85 8.96
CA TYR A 286 3.17 -15.92 10.11
C TYR A 286 3.12 -17.33 10.69
N ARG A 287 2.80 -17.40 11.98
CA ARG A 287 2.49 -18.64 12.70
C ARG A 287 1.12 -18.53 13.37
N VAL A 288 0.40 -19.65 13.43
CA VAL A 288 -0.90 -19.76 14.10
C VAL A 288 -0.88 -20.93 15.08
N ARG A 289 -1.64 -20.81 16.18
CA ARG A 289 -1.76 -21.82 17.24
C ARG A 289 -3.19 -21.78 17.82
N THR A 290 -3.77 -22.96 18.10
CA THR A 290 -5.19 -23.13 18.48
C THR A 290 -5.44 -23.19 20.00
N SER A 291 -4.38 -23.30 20.79
CA SER A 291 -4.38 -23.37 22.25
C SER A 291 -2.96 -23.30 22.80
N GLU A 292 -2.80 -22.88 24.05
CA GLU A 292 -1.49 -22.74 24.72
C GLU A 292 -0.60 -23.99 24.69
N ASP A 293 -1.20 -25.20 24.63
CA ASP A 293 -0.48 -26.48 24.57
C ASP A 293 -0.22 -26.99 23.13
N SER A 294 -0.83 -26.38 22.11
CA SER A 294 -0.73 -26.88 20.73
C SER A 294 0.52 -26.42 19.98
N GLN A 295 0.92 -27.16 18.96
CA GLN A 295 2.06 -26.82 18.10
C GLN A 295 1.79 -25.58 17.25
N TRP A 296 2.85 -24.83 16.91
CA TRP A 296 2.77 -23.69 16.01
C TRP A 296 2.80 -24.11 14.54
N HIS A 297 1.81 -23.70 13.75
CA HIS A 297 1.75 -23.96 12.31
C HIS A 297 2.17 -22.73 11.49
N ARG A 298 3.14 -22.91 10.59
CA ARG A 298 3.59 -21.86 9.64
C ARG A 298 2.57 -21.66 8.51
N ILE A 299 2.16 -20.42 8.29
CA ILE A 299 1.14 -20.06 7.31
C ILE A 299 1.53 -18.86 6.44
N SER A 300 1.02 -18.84 5.21
CA SER A 300 1.22 -17.73 4.27
C SER A 300 0.32 -16.53 4.60
N LEU A 301 0.69 -15.34 4.11
CA LEU A 301 -0.12 -14.11 4.21
C LEU A 301 -1.58 -14.29 3.73
N LEU A 302 -1.79 -15.12 2.69
CA LEU A 302 -3.13 -15.44 2.17
C LEU A 302 -4.00 -16.13 3.23
N ALA A 303 -3.45 -17.15 3.91
CA ALA A 303 -4.15 -17.84 4.98
C ALA A 303 -4.34 -16.95 6.21
N ARG A 304 -3.30 -16.19 6.58
CA ARG A 304 -3.35 -15.21 7.68
C ARG A 304 -4.46 -14.18 7.48
N ASN A 305 -4.64 -13.64 6.26
CA ASN A 305 -5.65 -12.63 5.99
C ASN A 305 -7.08 -13.20 6.03
N ARG A 306 -7.29 -14.42 5.53
CA ARG A 306 -8.58 -15.13 5.64
C ARG A 306 -8.96 -15.38 7.10
N ILE A 307 -8.02 -15.88 7.91
CA ILE A 307 -8.21 -16.07 9.35
C ILE A 307 -8.49 -14.73 10.05
N ALA A 308 -7.68 -13.70 9.80
CA ALA A 308 -7.83 -12.40 10.43
C ALA A 308 -9.21 -11.76 10.16
N ALA A 309 -9.75 -11.86 8.94
CA ALA A 309 -11.09 -11.34 8.63
C ALA A 309 -12.19 -12.03 9.44
N VAL A 310 -12.06 -13.35 9.67
CA VAL A 310 -12.99 -14.12 10.53
C VAL A 310 -12.79 -13.77 12.01
N CYS A 311 -11.54 -13.61 12.47
CA CYS A 311 -11.23 -13.15 13.84
C CYS A 311 -11.82 -11.76 14.14
N ASP A 312 -11.68 -10.81 13.22
CA ASP A 312 -12.22 -9.45 13.34
C ASP A 312 -13.76 -9.51 13.47
N TYR A 313 -14.43 -10.33 12.63
CA TYR A 313 -15.87 -10.53 12.70
C TYR A 313 -16.33 -11.13 14.04
N TYR A 314 -15.79 -12.29 14.44
CA TYR A 314 -16.16 -12.92 15.73
C TYR A 314 -15.86 -12.01 16.93
N THR A 315 -14.82 -11.19 16.86
CA THR A 315 -14.47 -10.23 17.92
C THR A 315 -15.48 -9.09 18.01
N PHE A 316 -15.90 -8.52 16.88
CA PHE A 316 -16.96 -7.52 16.85
C PHE A 316 -18.30 -8.08 17.37
N ILE A 317 -18.66 -9.29 16.95
CA ILE A 317 -19.88 -9.99 17.42
C ILE A 317 -19.83 -10.24 18.93
N ARG A 318 -18.68 -10.70 19.47
CA ARG A 318 -18.47 -10.85 20.92
C ARG A 318 -18.60 -9.51 21.68
N TYR A 319 -18.10 -8.41 21.12
CA TYR A 319 -18.20 -7.08 21.74
C TYR A 319 -19.60 -6.47 21.70
N LEU A 320 -20.39 -6.70 20.64
CA LEU A 320 -21.82 -6.37 20.62
C LEU A 320 -22.59 -7.18 21.69
N ARG A 321 -22.42 -8.51 21.68
CA ARG A 321 -23.06 -9.42 22.64
C ARG A 321 -22.71 -9.11 24.10
N GLY A 322 -21.47 -8.67 24.37
CA GLY A 322 -21.03 -8.24 25.69
C GLY A 322 -21.42 -6.81 26.08
N GLY A 323 -22.04 -6.02 25.19
CA GLY A 323 -22.42 -4.63 25.46
C GLY A 323 -21.24 -3.64 25.54
N LEU A 324 -20.05 -4.04 25.08
CA LEU A 324 -18.86 -3.18 25.01
C LEU A 324 -19.02 -2.11 23.93
N ILE A 325 -19.73 -2.43 22.84
CA ILE A 325 -20.03 -1.50 21.75
C ILE A 325 -21.47 -1.03 21.89
N LYS A 326 -21.66 0.29 22.10
CA LYS A 326 -22.97 0.93 22.31
C LYS A 326 -23.40 1.78 21.10
N SER A 327 -23.07 1.33 19.89
CA SER A 327 -23.40 2.04 18.66
C SER A 327 -24.88 1.90 18.25
N GLY A 328 -25.36 2.88 17.48
CA GLY A 328 -26.71 2.88 16.90
C GLY A 328 -26.92 1.70 15.96
N ILE A 329 -28.18 1.40 15.61
CA ILE A 329 -28.48 0.23 14.76
C ILE A 329 -27.88 0.35 13.36
N ARG A 330 -27.92 1.56 12.76
CA ARG A 330 -27.26 1.89 11.50
C ARG A 330 -25.75 1.65 11.55
N ASP A 331 -25.09 2.15 12.59
CA ASP A 331 -23.62 2.14 12.67
C ASP A 331 -23.10 0.72 12.94
N ALA A 332 -23.75 -0.02 13.85
CA ALA A 332 -23.46 -1.42 14.10
C ALA A 332 -23.68 -2.30 12.85
N TYR A 333 -24.69 -1.98 12.04
CA TYR A 333 -24.95 -2.61 10.76
C TYR A 333 -23.81 -2.35 9.76
N PHE A 334 -23.39 -1.10 9.56
CA PHE A 334 -22.28 -0.80 8.63
C PHE A 334 -20.91 -1.31 9.13
N ASP A 335 -20.70 -1.40 10.44
CA ASP A 335 -19.55 -2.12 10.99
C ASP A 335 -19.58 -3.61 10.62
N VAL A 336 -20.71 -4.29 10.83
CA VAL A 336 -20.91 -5.69 10.36
C VAL A 336 -20.69 -5.81 8.86
N MET A 337 -21.26 -4.92 8.03
CA MET A 337 -21.12 -5.02 6.58
C MET A 337 -19.69 -4.71 6.11
N THR A 338 -18.92 -3.91 6.85
CA THR A 338 -17.48 -3.78 6.62
C THR A 338 -16.75 -5.09 6.87
N LEU A 339 -17.09 -5.80 7.94
CA LEU A 339 -16.46 -7.07 8.31
C LEU A 339 -16.84 -8.20 7.33
N ARG A 340 -18.09 -8.24 6.87
CA ARG A 340 -18.53 -9.10 5.75
C ARG A 340 -17.78 -8.76 4.46
N LYS A 341 -17.63 -7.47 4.11
CA LYS A 341 -16.82 -7.02 2.96
C LYS A 341 -15.37 -7.49 3.06
N ASN A 342 -14.75 -7.38 4.24
CA ASN A 342 -13.38 -7.83 4.48
C ASN A 342 -13.22 -9.35 4.30
N MET A 343 -14.18 -10.16 4.78
CA MET A 343 -14.20 -11.61 4.51
C MET A 343 -14.43 -11.91 3.02
N CYS A 344 -15.32 -11.18 2.34
CA CYS A 344 -15.56 -11.31 0.89
C CYS A 344 -14.32 -10.98 0.04
N LEU A 345 -13.49 -10.03 0.46
CA LEU A 345 -12.20 -9.75 -0.17
C LEU A 345 -11.19 -10.86 0.16
N ALA A 346 -11.09 -11.28 1.42
CA ALA A 346 -10.13 -12.27 1.87
C ALA A 346 -10.36 -13.67 1.24
N LYS A 347 -11.61 -14.12 1.06
CA LYS A 347 -11.93 -15.41 0.39
C LYS A 347 -11.53 -15.41 -1.09
N LEU A 348 -11.45 -14.25 -1.72
CA LEU A 348 -10.94 -14.04 -3.09
C LEU A 348 -9.42 -13.79 -3.14
N GLY A 349 -8.75 -13.78 -1.99
CA GLY A 349 -7.31 -13.49 -1.87
C GLY A 349 -6.92 -12.02 -2.01
N LEU A 350 -7.90 -11.11 -2.01
CA LEU A 350 -7.68 -9.67 -2.11
C LEU A 350 -7.32 -9.05 -0.75
N GLY A 351 -6.64 -7.90 -0.80
CA GLY A 351 -6.36 -7.10 0.38
C GLY A 351 -7.63 -6.41 0.91
N PHE A 352 -7.67 -6.16 2.22
CA PHE A 352 -8.69 -5.38 2.90
C PHE A 352 -8.07 -4.53 3.99
N VAL A 353 -8.77 -3.48 4.44
CA VAL A 353 -8.33 -2.65 5.58
C VAL A 353 -8.91 -3.25 6.87
N PRO A 354 -8.08 -3.76 7.80
CA PRO A 354 -8.57 -4.26 9.08
C PRO A 354 -9.13 -3.12 9.93
N LYS A 355 -10.25 -3.35 10.64
CA LYS A 355 -10.78 -2.38 11.62
C LYS A 355 -10.03 -2.48 12.96
N THR A 356 -8.71 -2.30 12.93
CA THR A 356 -7.84 -2.25 14.14
C THR A 356 -8.17 -1.10 15.08
N ASN A 357 -8.97 -0.13 14.63
CA ASN A 357 -9.51 0.93 15.47
C ASN A 357 -11.05 0.89 15.44
N LEU A 358 -11.62 0.12 16.38
CA LEU A 358 -12.88 0.53 16.99
C LEU A 358 -12.69 1.96 17.50
N ARG A 359 -13.58 2.88 17.10
CA ARG A 359 -13.46 4.31 17.41
C ARG A 359 -13.41 4.50 18.93
N HIS A 360 -12.24 4.82 19.46
CA HIS A 360 -12.10 5.36 20.81
C HIS A 360 -12.69 6.77 20.78
N GLY A 361 -13.97 6.87 21.14
CA GLY A 361 -14.82 8.01 20.81
C GLY A 361 -16.18 8.00 21.51
N PHE A 362 -16.22 7.47 22.73
CA PHE A 362 -17.25 7.67 23.75
C PHE A 362 -16.55 7.71 25.11
#